data_AF-A0A6B3CIA9-F1
#
_entry.id   AF-A0A6B3CIA9-F1
#
_cell.length_a   1.000
_cell.length_b   1.000
_cell.length_c   1.000
_cell.angle_alpha   90.00
_cell.angle_beta   90.00
_cell.angle_gamma   90.00
#
_symmetry.space_group_name_H-M   'P 1'
#
loop_
_entity.id
_entity.type
_entity.pdbx_description
1 polymer ?
#
loop_
_entity_poly.entity_id
_entity_poly.type
_entity_poly.pdbx_seq_one_letter_code
_entity_poly.pdbx_strand_id
1 'polypeptide(L)'
;VRVVARRGPLRIVENRQGLVMAAAGVDASNTPPGTVLLLPEDSDASARGIREGLRDALGVDVGVIVTDTFGRPWRDGLTDVAIGATGVRVLDDLRG
;
A
#
# COMPACT_ATOMS: atom_id res chain seq x y z
N VAL A 1 -3.81 7.92 13.79
CA VAL A 1 -3.86 8.62 12.49
C VAL A 1 -3.61 10.11 12.69
N ARG A 2 -2.91 10.77 11.77
CA ARG A 2 -2.53 12.20 11.89
C ARG A 2 -2.73 12.91 10.57
N VAL A 3 -3.38 14.08 10.58
CA VAL A 3 -3.50 14.91 9.36
C VAL A 3 -2.15 15.59 9.08
N VAL A 4 -1.61 15.37 7.89
CA VAL A 4 -0.33 15.93 7.43
C VAL A 4 -0.56 17.22 6.64
N ALA A 5 -1.58 17.25 5.78
CA ALA A 5 -1.93 18.44 4.99
C ALA A 5 -3.41 18.43 4.58
N ARG A 6 -3.90 19.59 4.12
CA ARG A 6 -5.26 19.76 3.57
C ARG A 6 -5.20 20.51 2.24
N ARG A 7 -6.02 20.10 1.28
CA ARG A 7 -6.21 20.79 -0.01
C ARG A 7 -7.69 20.77 -0.37
N GLY A 8 -8.40 21.87 -0.10
CA GLY A 8 -9.87 21.88 -0.19
C GLY A 8 -10.47 20.77 0.68
N PRO A 9 -11.37 19.91 0.14
CA PRO A 9 -11.95 18.79 0.89
C PRO A 9 -10.97 17.63 1.11
N LEU A 10 -9.87 17.56 0.36
CA LEU A 10 -8.89 16.49 0.48
C LEU A 10 -8.05 16.64 1.75
N ARG A 11 -7.89 15.53 2.47
CA ARG A 11 -6.96 15.41 3.59
C ARG A 11 -5.85 14.42 3.22
N ILE A 12 -4.61 14.84 3.44
CA ILE A 12 -3.45 13.96 3.43
C ILE A 12 -3.21 13.51 4.86
N VAL A 13 -3.20 12.21 5.09
CA VAL A 13 -3.24 11.61 6.42
C VAL A 13 -2.15 10.56 6.52
N GLU A 14 -1.43 10.58 7.63
CA GLU A 14 -0.64 9.46 8.10
C GLU A 14 -1.60 8.44 8.74
N ASN A 15 -1.76 7.30 8.07
CA ASN A 15 -2.67 6.24 8.50
C ASN A 15 -2.06 5.45 9.69
N ARG A 16 -2.76 4.41 10.17
CA ARG A 16 -2.28 3.61 11.31
C ARG A 16 -1.03 2.77 11.01
N GLN A 17 -0.73 2.55 9.73
CA GLN A 17 0.43 1.82 9.22
C GLN A 17 1.63 2.76 8.95
N GLY A 18 1.48 4.07 9.18
CA GLY A 18 2.53 5.06 8.93
C GLY A 18 2.59 5.60 7.49
N LEU A 19 1.69 5.16 6.61
CA LEU A 19 1.63 5.65 5.22
C LEU A 19 1.01 7.04 5.18
N VAL A 20 1.66 7.98 4.46
CA VAL A 20 1.19 9.35 4.27
C VAL A 20 0.54 9.48 2.90
N MET A 21 -0.78 9.54 2.87
CA MET A 21 -1.54 9.44 1.62
C MET A 21 -2.87 10.20 1.68
N ALA A 22 -3.44 10.45 0.50
CA ALA A 22 -4.77 11.00 0.35
C ALA A 22 -5.82 10.09 1.02
N ALA A 23 -6.78 10.68 1.75
CA ALA A 23 -7.89 9.97 2.38
C ALA A 23 -7.48 8.78 3.30
N ALA A 24 -6.24 8.76 3.81
CA ALA A 24 -5.67 7.66 4.59
C ALA A 24 -5.61 6.30 3.86
N GLY A 25 -5.70 6.29 2.53
CA GLY A 25 -5.72 5.06 1.70
C GLY A 25 -7.11 4.43 1.61
N VAL A 26 -8.15 5.13 2.05
CA VAL A 26 -9.52 4.72 1.81
C VAL A 26 -9.90 5.05 0.38
N ASP A 27 -10.40 4.06 -0.35
CA ASP A 27 -10.82 4.20 -1.74
C ASP A 27 -12.31 3.88 -1.90
N ALA A 28 -12.98 4.57 -2.81
CA ALA A 28 -14.33 4.26 -3.27
C ALA A 28 -14.35 3.86 -4.76
N SER A 29 -13.19 3.84 -5.41
CA SER A 29 -13.02 3.31 -6.75
C SER A 29 -13.10 1.78 -6.69
N ASN A 30 -13.75 1.16 -7.67
CA ASN A 30 -13.85 -0.30 -7.81
C ASN A 30 -14.55 -1.05 -6.65
N THR A 31 -15.42 -0.36 -5.91
CA THR A 31 -16.26 -0.96 -4.86
C THR A 31 -17.75 -0.74 -5.18
N PRO A 32 -18.66 -1.59 -4.68
CA PRO A 32 -20.09 -1.36 -4.85
C PRO A 32 -20.55 0.04 -4.41
N PRO A 33 -21.65 0.57 -4.97
CA PRO A 33 -22.18 1.86 -4.55
C PRO A 33 -22.48 1.89 -3.04
N GLY A 34 -21.98 2.93 -2.35
CA GLY A 34 -22.18 3.11 -0.92
C GLY A 34 -21.17 2.39 -0.02
N THR A 35 -20.18 1.69 -0.58
CA THR A 35 -19.08 1.08 0.18
C THR A 35 -17.77 1.82 -0.03
N VAL A 36 -16.78 1.50 0.81
CA VAL A 36 -15.39 1.94 0.68
C VAL A 36 -14.48 0.75 0.91
N LEU A 37 -13.34 0.75 0.24
CA LEU A 37 -12.23 -0.16 0.47
C LEU A 37 -11.27 0.47 1.45
N LEU A 38 -10.94 -0.31 2.48
CA LEU A 38 -9.86 0.01 3.41
C LEU A 38 -8.61 -0.74 2.94
N LEU A 39 -7.44 -0.18 3.25
CA LEU A 39 -6.20 -0.95 3.13
C LEU A 39 -6.26 -2.22 4.00
N PRO A 40 -5.55 -3.29 3.60
CA PRO A 40 -5.33 -4.43 4.49
C PRO A 40 -4.81 -3.97 5.84
N GLU A 41 -5.22 -4.60 6.93
CA GLU A 41 -4.72 -4.27 8.26
C GLU A 41 -3.20 -4.50 8.36
N ASP A 42 -2.73 -5.58 7.73
CA ASP A 42 -1.33 -5.92 7.55
C ASP A 42 -1.09 -6.39 6.09
N SER A 43 -0.47 -5.52 5.30
CA SER A 43 -0.17 -5.77 3.90
C SER A 43 1.01 -6.75 3.71
N ASP A 44 1.93 -6.86 4.67
CA ASP A 44 3.01 -7.85 4.65
C ASP A 44 2.46 -9.25 4.93
N ALA A 45 1.52 -9.37 5.86
CA ALA A 45 0.78 -10.61 6.09
C ALA A 45 -0.02 -11.03 4.85
N SER A 46 -0.67 -10.07 4.19
CA SER A 46 -1.36 -10.32 2.92
C SER A 46 -0.40 -10.83 1.84
N ALA A 47 0.76 -10.18 1.68
CA ALA A 47 1.80 -10.59 0.74
C ALA A 47 2.33 -12.01 1.05
N ARG A 48 2.54 -12.33 2.33
CA ARG A 48 2.98 -13.65 2.81
C ARG A 48 1.97 -14.74 2.45
N GLY A 49 0.69 -14.52 2.72
CA GLY A 49 -0.37 -15.46 2.37
C GLY A 49 -0.42 -15.74 0.87
N ILE A 50 -0.26 -14.71 0.02
CA ILE A 50 -0.18 -14.88 -1.44
C ILE A 50 1.05 -15.71 -1.82
N ARG A 51 2.23 -15.42 -1.28
CA ARG A 51 3.47 -16.15 -1.59
C ARG A 51 3.36 -17.62 -1.19
N GLU A 52 2.86 -17.90 0.01
CA GLU A 52 2.66 -19.26 0.51
C GLU A 52 1.65 -20.01 -0.37
N GLY A 53 0.52 -19.39 -0.71
CA GLY A 53 -0.48 -19.99 -1.60
C GLY A 53 0.06 -20.30 -3.00
N LEU A 54 0.89 -19.41 -3.58
CA LEU A 54 1.53 -19.66 -4.88
C LEU A 54 2.55 -20.80 -4.81
N ARG A 55 3.32 -20.88 -3.73
CA ARG A 55 4.26 -21.98 -3.51
C ARG A 55 3.51 -23.31 -3.39
N ASP A 56 2.43 -23.35 -2.61
CA ASP A 56 1.69 -24.58 -2.37
C ASP A 56 0.92 -25.05 -3.62
N ALA A 57 0.38 -24.10 -4.40
CA ALA A 57 -0.39 -24.42 -5.60
C ALA A 57 0.49 -24.75 -6.82
N LEU A 58 1.65 -24.10 -6.96
CA LEU A 58 2.45 -24.12 -8.19
C LEU A 58 3.89 -24.61 -7.98
N GLY A 59 4.35 -24.80 -6.74
CA GLY A 59 5.72 -25.21 -6.44
C GLY A 59 6.78 -24.14 -6.72
N VAL A 60 6.39 -22.87 -6.88
CA VAL A 60 7.30 -21.76 -7.20
C VAL A 60 7.75 -21.00 -5.96
N ASP A 61 8.96 -20.45 -6.00
CA ASP A 61 9.44 -19.49 -5.00
C ASP A 61 9.60 -18.11 -5.65
N VAL A 62 8.73 -17.18 -5.26
CA VAL A 62 8.65 -15.83 -5.84
C VAL A 62 8.59 -14.77 -4.75
N GLY A 63 9.04 -13.57 -5.10
CA GLY A 63 8.78 -12.37 -4.32
C GLY A 63 7.39 -11.82 -4.60
N VAL A 64 6.73 -11.23 -3.59
CA VAL A 64 5.41 -10.60 -3.72
C VAL A 64 5.49 -9.18 -3.16
N ILE A 65 4.95 -8.22 -3.92
CA ILE A 65 4.80 -6.82 -3.49
C ILE A 65 3.31 -6.48 -3.62
N VAL A 66 2.71 -5.98 -2.55
CA VAL A 66 1.37 -5.38 -2.54
C VAL A 66 1.55 -3.88 -2.70
N THR A 67 0.89 -3.31 -3.69
CA THR A 67 0.96 -1.87 -4.00
C THR A 67 -0.38 -1.20 -3.80
N ASP A 68 -0.33 0.10 -3.56
CA ASP A 68 -1.49 0.99 -3.71
C ASP A 68 -1.07 2.25 -4.47
N THR A 69 -2.04 2.87 -5.14
CA THR A 69 -1.82 4.01 -6.01
C THR A 69 -1.98 5.31 -5.22
N PHE A 70 -0.93 6.12 -5.12
CA PHE A 70 -1.05 7.46 -4.56
C PHE A 70 -0.05 8.48 -5.14
N GLY A 71 -0.33 9.76 -4.87
CA GLY A 71 0.49 10.88 -5.33
C GLY A 71 1.76 11.08 -4.51
N ARG A 72 2.65 11.95 -4.98
CA ARG A 72 3.92 12.28 -4.32
C ARG A 72 4.18 13.78 -4.33
N PRO A 73 4.92 14.33 -3.35
CA PRO A 73 5.23 15.75 -3.31
C PRO A 73 5.84 16.27 -4.62
N TRP A 74 5.41 17.46 -5.02
CA TRP A 74 5.98 18.25 -6.12
C TRP A 74 5.85 17.66 -7.53
N ARG A 75 5.07 16.59 -7.72
CA ARG A 75 4.83 16.01 -9.05
C ARG A 75 3.35 15.75 -9.26
N ASP A 76 2.88 16.07 -10.46
CA ASP A 76 1.54 15.69 -10.90
C ASP A 76 1.49 14.19 -11.28
N GLY A 77 0.29 13.62 -11.17
CA GLY A 77 0.03 12.20 -11.41
C GLY A 77 0.16 11.32 -10.17
N LEU A 78 -0.25 10.06 -10.34
CA LEU A 78 -0.21 9.02 -9.32
C LEU A 78 0.77 7.93 -9.73
N THR A 79 1.32 7.21 -8.76
CA THR A 79 2.12 6.00 -9.00
C THR A 79 1.84 4.95 -7.95
N ASP A 80 2.14 3.71 -8.30
CA ASP A 80 2.11 2.60 -7.34
C ASP A 80 3.31 2.68 -6.39
N VAL A 81 3.01 2.48 -5.11
CA VAL A 81 4.00 2.39 -4.04
C VAL A 81 3.74 1.10 -3.27
N ALA A 82 4.82 0.40 -2.91
CA ALA A 82 4.72 -0.78 -2.07
C ALA A 82 4.15 -0.41 -0.68
N ILE A 83 3.08 -1.10 -0.28
CA ILE A 83 2.48 -1.01 1.04
C ILE A 83 2.67 -2.30 1.86
N GLY A 84 3.08 -3.39 1.20
CA GLY A 84 3.55 -4.61 1.85
C GLY A 84 4.38 -5.47 0.90
N ALA A 85 5.23 -6.33 1.44
CA ALA A 85 6.15 -7.16 0.67
C ALA A 85 6.59 -8.44 1.38
N THR A 86 6.97 -9.46 0.61
CA THR A 86 7.63 -10.68 1.12
C THR A 86 8.52 -11.30 0.06
N GLY A 87 9.60 -11.98 0.47
CA GLY A 87 10.51 -12.64 -0.47
C GLY A 87 11.30 -11.67 -1.37
N VAL A 88 11.30 -10.37 -1.06
CA VAL A 88 12.06 -9.33 -1.77
C VAL A 88 12.82 -8.48 -0.77
N ARG A 89 13.97 -7.96 -1.21
CA ARG A 89 14.74 -6.97 -0.44
C ARG A 89 14.14 -5.59 -0.67
N VAL A 90 13.52 -5.02 0.37
CA VAL A 90 12.80 -3.74 0.28
C VAL A 90 13.67 -2.53 0.58
N LEU A 91 14.83 -2.73 1.20
CA LEU A 91 15.79 -1.69 1.48
C LEU A 91 17.17 -2.14 1.00
N ASP A 92 17.81 -1.29 0.21
CA ASP A 92 19.24 -1.41 -0.06
C ASP A 92 19.98 -0.61 1.01
N ASP A 93 20.68 -1.30 1.90
CA ASP A 93 21.45 -0.64 2.95
C ASP A 93 22.80 -0.20 2.39
N LEU A 94 22.88 1.09 2.08
CA LEU A 94 24.08 1.73 1.53
C LEU A 94 24.91 2.44 2.62
N ARG A 95 24.66 2.15 3.90
CA ARG A 95 25.49 2.65 5.00
C ARG A 95 26.84 1.91 5.00
N GLY A 96 27.92 2.66 5.24
CA GLY A 96 29.30 2.14 5.25
C GLY A 96 29.62 1.30 6.47
#